data_AF-A0A7J8GR26-F1
#
_entry.id   AF-A0A7J8GR26-F1
#
_cell.length_a   1.000
_cell.length_b   1.000
_cell.length_c   1.000
_cell.angle_alpha   90.00
_cell.angle_beta   90.00
_cell.angle_gamma   90.00
#
_symmetry.space_group_name_H-M   'P 1'
#
loop_
_entity.id
_entity.type
_entity.pdbx_description
1 polymer ?
#
loop_
_entity_poly.entity_id
_entity_poly.type
_entity_poly.pdbx_seq_one_letter_code
_entity_poly.pdbx_strand_id
1 'polypeptide(L)'
;MAKFRRKTCIIFSLFILFIFSMMMGLKMLRPNKGTFGAPFGFDFLPEVHQQIPRLGKVFDSPKSDKINSETNIKNLKSVEFTVKPPKASEPYLEEVPPLNYYLHVFYYSWYGNPQFDGKYIHWNHSTLKHWDPRINSNHPQGKHSPPDDIGSSFYPELGTYSSRDPSLIETHMKQIYSASIGVLALSWYPPESHDENGVPTDDLVPTILDKAHKYNLKVTFHIEPYSNRDEQNMHRNVKYIIDKYGSHPAFYRTQIWIAV
;
A
#
# COMPACT_ATOMS: atom_id res chain seq x y z
N MET A 1 8.32 58.43 44.96
CA MET A 1 7.94 57.14 44.33
C MET A 1 8.54 56.87 42.93
N ALA A 2 9.09 57.85 42.20
CA ALA A 2 9.65 57.63 40.85
C ALA A 2 11.02 56.91 40.81
N LYS A 3 11.87 57.06 41.83
CA LYS A 3 13.20 56.41 41.89
C LYS A 3 13.14 54.89 42.08
N PHE A 4 12.11 54.38 42.76
CA PHE A 4 11.96 52.94 43.05
C PHE A 4 11.57 52.17 41.78
N ARG A 5 10.62 52.70 41.01
CA ARG A 5 10.18 52.13 39.72
C ARG A 5 11.30 52.08 38.66
N ARG A 6 12.20 53.07 38.66
CA ARG A 6 13.35 53.11 37.73
C ARG A 6 14.38 52.03 38.06
N LYS A 7 14.66 51.79 39.35
CA LYS A 7 15.58 50.71 39.77
C LYS A 7 15.02 49.32 39.44
N THR A 8 13.73 49.10 39.65
CA THR A 8 13.08 47.82 39.30
C THR A 8 13.06 47.59 37.78
N CYS A 9 12.80 48.61 36.96
CA CYS A 9 12.86 48.48 35.49
C CYS A 9 14.28 48.20 34.99
N ILE A 10 15.31 48.81 35.61
CA ILE A 10 16.71 48.55 35.24
C ILE A 10 17.08 47.10 35.58
N ILE A 11 16.71 46.61 36.77
CA ILE A 11 16.95 45.22 37.18
C ILE A 11 16.25 44.23 36.23
N PHE A 12 15.00 44.52 35.87
CA PHE A 12 14.24 43.65 34.95
C PHE A 12 14.83 43.65 33.53
N SER A 13 15.30 44.80 33.05
CA SER A 13 15.96 44.90 31.74
C SER A 13 17.29 44.16 31.72
N LEU A 14 18.08 44.24 32.80
CA LEU A 14 19.32 43.48 32.95
C LEU A 14 19.06 41.97 33.02
N PHE A 15 17.97 41.55 33.68
CA PHE A 15 17.58 40.15 33.75
C PHE A 15 17.19 39.59 32.38
N ILE A 16 16.40 40.33 31.59
CA ILE A 16 16.05 39.95 30.21
C ILE A 16 17.31 39.84 29.35
N LEU A 17 18.21 40.83 29.41
CA LEU A 17 19.49 40.79 28.69
C LEU A 17 20.35 39.58 29.06
N PHE A 18 20.37 39.21 30.35
CA PHE A 18 21.07 38.01 30.82
C PHE A 18 20.48 36.73 30.22
N ILE A 19 19.15 36.58 30.19
CA ILE A 19 18.49 35.41 29.59
C ILE A 19 18.80 35.32 28.08
N PHE A 20 18.73 36.44 27.35
CA PHE A 20 19.08 36.46 25.93
C PHE A 20 20.55 36.12 25.68
N SER A 21 21.47 36.65 26.48
CA SER A 21 22.90 36.34 26.39
C SER A 21 23.17 34.87 26.67
N MET A 22 22.49 34.28 27.66
CA MET A 22 22.59 32.86 27.99
C MET A 22 22.06 31.99 26.85
N MET A 23 20.90 32.32 26.27
CA MET A 23 20.34 31.59 25.12
C MET A 23 21.27 31.66 23.89
N MET A 24 21.90 32.81 23.64
CA MET A 24 22.90 32.94 22.58
C MET A 24 24.15 32.12 22.87
N GLY A 25 24.67 32.13 24.11
CA GLY A 25 25.79 31.31 24.53
C GLY A 25 25.54 29.81 24.38
N LEU A 26 24.37 29.33 24.81
CA LEU A 26 23.94 27.94 24.60
C LEU A 26 23.82 27.57 23.12
N LYS A 27 23.37 28.51 22.28
CA LYS A 27 23.31 28.29 20.83
C LYS A 27 24.70 28.22 20.19
N MET A 28 25.69 28.94 20.72
CA MET A 28 27.09 28.92 20.27
C MET A 28 27.87 27.69 20.78
N LEU A 29 27.44 27.07 21.89
CA LEU A 29 27.98 25.81 22.39
C LEU A 29 27.47 24.57 21.63
N ARG A 30 26.53 24.74 20.70
CA ARG A 30 26.08 23.66 19.81
C ARG A 30 27.11 23.49 18.69
N PRO A 31 27.82 22.36 18.59
CA PRO A 31 28.82 22.15 17.54
C PRO A 31 28.14 22.24 16.16
N ASN A 32 28.62 23.16 15.33
CA ASN A 32 28.19 23.27 13.95
C ASN A 32 28.92 22.21 13.13
N LYS A 33 28.40 20.97 13.16
CA LYS A 33 28.51 19.91 12.12
C LYS A 33 28.07 18.58 12.74
N GLY A 34 26.95 18.08 12.23
CA GLY A 34 26.44 16.75 12.47
C GLY A 34 25.27 16.55 11.51
N THR A 35 25.60 16.09 10.32
CA THR A 35 24.65 15.61 9.31
C THR A 35 23.70 14.64 10.00
N PHE A 36 22.50 15.11 10.34
CA PHE A 36 21.46 14.23 10.86
C PHE A 36 20.83 13.57 9.64
N GLY A 37 21.19 12.30 9.43
CA GLY A 37 20.63 11.46 8.39
C GLY A 37 19.10 11.48 8.47
N ALA A 38 18.47 11.47 7.31
CA ALA A 38 17.04 11.19 7.21
C ALA A 38 16.76 9.85 7.91
N PRO A 39 15.79 9.79 8.84
CA PRO A 39 15.24 8.49 9.22
C PRO A 39 14.41 8.03 8.02
N PHE A 40 14.56 6.76 7.64
CA PHE A 40 13.99 6.09 6.47
C PHE A 40 14.82 6.26 5.19
N GLY A 41 15.58 5.20 4.91
CA GLY A 41 16.62 5.13 3.90
C GLY A 41 16.08 5.00 2.49
N PHE A 42 16.43 5.99 1.67
CA PHE A 42 16.24 6.00 0.22
C PHE A 42 17.53 5.65 -0.55
N ASP A 43 18.55 5.11 0.11
CA ASP A 43 19.87 4.84 -0.51
C ASP A 43 20.05 3.38 -1.01
N PHE A 44 18.96 2.65 -1.27
CA PHE A 44 19.02 1.32 -1.90
C PHE A 44 18.13 1.22 -3.14
N LEU A 45 18.16 2.24 -4.00
CA LEU A 45 17.67 2.11 -5.38
C LEU A 45 18.87 2.00 -6.33
N PRO A 46 19.00 0.92 -7.12
CA PRO A 46 19.97 0.91 -8.20
C PRO A 46 19.55 1.98 -9.22
N GLU A 47 20.50 2.87 -9.51
CA GLU A 47 20.38 3.96 -10.47
C GLU A 47 20.01 3.41 -11.86
N VAL A 48 18.72 3.52 -12.21
CA VAL A 48 18.22 3.16 -13.54
C VAL A 48 18.72 4.22 -14.52
N HIS A 49 19.83 3.91 -15.18
CA HIS A 49 20.33 4.66 -16.31
C HIS A 49 19.34 4.54 -17.47
N GLN A 50 18.45 5.54 -17.64
CA GLN A 50 17.62 5.66 -18.83
C GLN A 50 18.50 6.01 -20.04
N GLN A 51 18.95 4.97 -20.74
CA GLN A 51 19.57 5.11 -22.04
C GLN A 51 18.44 5.27 -23.09
N ILE A 52 18.12 6.52 -23.40
CA ILE A 52 17.21 6.91 -24.51
C ILE A 52 17.90 6.55 -25.83
N PRO A 53 17.36 5.64 -26.68
CA PRO A 53 17.78 5.57 -28.06
C PRO A 53 17.09 6.70 -28.83
N ARG A 54 17.89 7.68 -29.26
CA ARG A 54 17.46 8.73 -30.18
C ARG A 54 16.94 8.11 -31.48
N LEU A 55 15.63 8.03 -31.65
CA LEU A 55 15.02 7.77 -32.96
C LEU A 55 14.94 9.10 -33.73
N GLY A 56 16.02 9.43 -34.42
CA GLY A 56 16.06 10.53 -35.38
C GLY A 56 16.21 9.99 -36.79
N LYS A 57 15.19 10.20 -37.62
CA LYS A 57 15.23 10.59 -39.06
C LYS A 57 13.84 10.33 -39.67
N VAL A 58 13.08 11.39 -39.95
CA VAL A 58 12.95 12.04 -41.26
C VAL A 58 12.27 11.10 -42.27
N PHE A 59 10.96 11.31 -42.44
CA PHE A 59 10.22 10.87 -43.61
C PHE A 59 10.53 11.85 -44.73
N ASP A 60 11.26 11.41 -45.75
CA ASP A 60 11.30 12.07 -47.05
C ASP A 60 11.08 11.02 -48.15
N SER A 61 10.08 11.32 -48.98
CA SER A 61 9.67 10.57 -50.16
C SER A 61 10.66 10.74 -51.32
N PRO A 62 10.92 9.72 -52.15
CA PRO A 62 11.54 9.93 -53.44
C PRO A 62 10.52 9.84 -54.58
N LYS A 63 10.40 10.93 -55.35
CA LYS A 63 9.94 10.91 -56.73
C LYS A 63 11.11 10.53 -57.64
N SER A 64 10.80 9.68 -58.62
CA SER A 64 11.26 9.67 -60.02
C SER A 64 12.70 10.10 -60.31
N ASP A 65 13.50 9.19 -60.86
CA ASP A 65 14.01 9.36 -62.23
C ASP A 65 14.51 8.05 -62.85
N LYS A 66 14.60 8.11 -64.17
CA LYS A 66 14.49 7.04 -65.17
C LYS A 66 15.89 6.72 -65.74
N ILE A 67 16.04 5.50 -66.31
CA ILE A 67 16.95 5.09 -67.41
C ILE A 67 17.98 3.97 -67.08
N ASN A 68 17.60 2.78 -67.56
CA ASN A 68 18.27 1.77 -68.41
C ASN A 68 19.60 1.05 -68.03
N SER A 69 19.43 -0.28 -68.03
CA SER A 69 20.23 -1.34 -68.68
C SER A 69 21.70 -1.49 -68.36
N GLU A 70 22.08 -2.64 -67.78
CA GLU A 70 22.77 -3.70 -68.54
C GLU A 70 22.86 -5.02 -67.77
N THR A 71 22.75 -6.09 -68.54
CA THR A 71 22.69 -7.50 -68.16
C THR A 71 24.07 -8.03 -67.81
N ASN A 72 24.23 -8.79 -66.73
CA ASN A 72 25.20 -9.89 -66.73
C ASN A 72 24.80 -11.02 -65.78
N ILE A 73 24.22 -12.07 -66.38
CA ILE A 73 24.04 -13.39 -65.78
C ILE A 73 25.36 -14.13 -65.94
N LYS A 74 25.97 -14.58 -64.83
CA LYS A 74 26.59 -15.91 -64.63
C LYS A 74 27.52 -15.89 -63.42
N ASN A 75 27.11 -16.60 -62.35
CA ASN A 75 27.91 -17.60 -61.60
C ASN A 75 27.24 -17.83 -60.23
N LEU A 76 26.42 -18.87 -60.06
CA LEU A 76 26.76 -20.28 -59.85
C LEU A 76 26.92 -20.63 -58.35
N LYS A 77 26.04 -21.55 -57.93
CA LYS A 77 26.07 -22.46 -56.75
C LYS A 77 25.47 -21.98 -55.43
N SER A 78 24.24 -22.45 -55.25
CA SER A 78 23.59 -22.86 -54.00
C SER A 78 24.55 -23.52 -53.01
N VAL A 79 24.70 -22.91 -51.84
CA VAL A 79 25.19 -23.56 -50.63
C VAL A 79 24.02 -23.65 -49.67
N GLU A 80 23.53 -24.88 -49.51
CA GLU A 80 22.50 -25.27 -48.56
C GLU A 80 23.10 -25.19 -47.15
N PHE A 81 22.81 -24.11 -46.43
CA PHE A 81 23.12 -24.03 -45.00
C PHE A 81 21.96 -24.67 -44.23
N THR A 82 22.18 -25.92 -43.80
CA THR A 82 21.34 -26.59 -42.80
C THR A 82 21.50 -25.87 -41.47
N VAL A 83 20.67 -24.85 -41.23
CA VAL A 83 20.53 -24.25 -39.90
C VAL A 83 19.67 -25.20 -39.07
N LYS A 84 20.32 -25.97 -38.18
CA LYS A 84 19.62 -26.67 -37.11
C LYS A 84 18.83 -25.62 -36.31
N PRO A 85 17.52 -25.83 -36.06
CA PRO A 85 16.77 -24.89 -35.24
C PRO A 85 17.39 -24.85 -33.84
N PRO A 86 17.53 -23.66 -33.22
CA PRO A 86 17.90 -23.59 -31.83
C PRO A 86 16.84 -24.35 -31.04
N LYS A 87 17.31 -25.29 -30.22
CA LYS A 87 16.49 -26.04 -29.27
C LYS A 87 15.70 -24.99 -28.49
N ALA A 88 14.39 -24.93 -28.72
CA ALA A 88 13.51 -24.06 -27.97
C ALA A 88 13.77 -24.37 -26.49
N SER A 89 14.38 -23.43 -25.79
CA SER A 89 14.35 -23.43 -24.33
C SER A 89 12.88 -23.37 -23.98
N GLU A 90 12.34 -24.49 -23.50
CA GLU A 90 11.05 -24.53 -22.84
C GLU A 90 10.96 -23.32 -21.91
N PRO A 91 9.85 -22.56 -21.92
CA PRO A 91 9.71 -21.47 -20.98
C PRO A 91 9.82 -22.10 -19.60
N TYR A 92 10.89 -21.78 -18.88
CA TYR A 92 11.02 -22.12 -17.48
C TYR A 92 9.74 -21.59 -16.83
N LEU A 93 8.86 -22.50 -16.40
CA LEU A 93 7.80 -22.16 -15.49
C LEU A 93 8.54 -21.57 -14.29
N GLU A 94 8.50 -20.25 -14.12
CA GLU A 94 8.94 -19.64 -12.88
C GLU A 94 8.14 -20.31 -11.77
N GLU A 95 8.77 -21.20 -11.02
CA GLU A 95 8.17 -21.80 -9.84
C GLU A 95 7.84 -20.64 -8.90
N VAL A 96 6.55 -20.33 -8.77
CA VAL A 96 6.09 -19.34 -7.81
C VAL A 96 6.65 -19.75 -6.44
N PRO A 97 7.36 -18.85 -5.73
CA PRO A 97 7.99 -19.22 -4.47
C PRO A 97 6.92 -19.74 -3.50
N PRO A 98 7.24 -20.74 -2.65
CA PRO A 98 6.28 -21.28 -1.70
C PRO A 98 5.75 -20.18 -0.77
N LEU A 99 4.53 -20.35 -0.28
CA LEU A 99 3.93 -19.43 0.68
C LEU A 99 4.78 -19.30 1.94
N ASN A 100 5.07 -18.06 2.34
CA ASN A 100 5.75 -17.77 3.59
C ASN A 100 4.71 -17.49 4.70
N TYR A 101 4.47 -18.46 5.58
CA TYR A 101 3.52 -18.30 6.70
C TYR A 101 4.02 -17.40 7.85
N TYR A 102 5.28 -16.96 7.79
CA TYR A 102 5.80 -15.90 8.66
C TYR A 102 5.57 -14.50 8.09
N LEU A 103 5.13 -14.39 6.83
CA LEU A 103 4.80 -13.12 6.19
C LEU A 103 3.28 -12.91 6.24
N HIS A 104 2.89 -11.82 6.89
CA HIS A 104 1.49 -11.45 7.12
C HIS A 104 1.17 -10.14 6.38
N VAL A 105 -0.03 -10.04 5.81
CA VAL A 105 -0.52 -8.82 5.14
C VAL A 105 -1.83 -8.36 5.77
N PHE A 106 -1.94 -7.07 6.10
CA PHE A 106 -3.21 -6.50 6.55
C PHE A 106 -4.21 -6.48 5.41
N TYR A 107 -5.42 -6.98 5.67
CA TYR A 107 -6.48 -7.12 4.69
C TYR A 107 -7.79 -6.53 5.22
N TYR A 108 -8.45 -5.70 4.41
CA TYR A 108 -9.67 -4.99 4.78
C TYR A 108 -10.84 -5.46 3.93
N SER A 109 -11.92 -5.89 4.58
CA SER A 109 -13.14 -6.41 3.93
C SER A 109 -14.33 -5.44 4.03
N TRP A 110 -14.06 -4.14 4.01
CA TRP A 110 -15.04 -3.09 4.31
C TRP A 110 -15.56 -2.32 3.08
N TYR A 111 -15.13 -2.67 1.87
CA TYR A 111 -15.54 -1.96 0.65
C TYR A 111 -16.88 -2.48 0.14
N GLY A 112 -17.72 -1.57 -0.36
CA GLY A 112 -19.04 -1.95 -0.90
C GLY A 112 -19.46 -1.10 -2.08
N ASN A 113 -20.32 -1.64 -2.93
CA ASN A 113 -20.84 -0.98 -4.12
C ASN A 113 -22.36 -1.21 -4.33
N PRO A 114 -23.03 -0.43 -5.20
CA PRO A 114 -24.48 -0.54 -5.38
C PRO A 114 -24.98 -1.93 -5.81
N GLN A 115 -24.17 -2.69 -6.53
CA GLN A 115 -24.56 -3.99 -7.07
C GLN A 115 -24.68 -5.08 -5.99
N PHE A 116 -23.74 -5.11 -5.04
CA PHE A 116 -23.70 -6.14 -3.98
C PHE A 116 -24.22 -5.64 -2.64
N ASP A 117 -24.07 -4.35 -2.36
CA ASP A 117 -24.32 -3.74 -1.04
C ASP A 117 -25.46 -2.72 -1.06
N GLY A 118 -26.04 -2.44 -2.24
CA GLY A 118 -27.10 -1.45 -2.44
C GLY A 118 -26.64 0.02 -2.36
N LYS A 119 -25.39 0.27 -1.95
CA LYS A 119 -24.75 1.59 -1.90
C LYS A 119 -23.23 1.46 -1.90
N TYR A 120 -22.54 2.56 -2.18
CA TYR A 120 -21.10 2.62 -1.93
C TYR A 120 -20.81 2.66 -0.41
N ILE A 121 -19.78 1.93 -0.01
CA ILE A 121 -19.26 1.85 1.36
C ILE A 121 -17.73 1.96 1.27
N HIS A 122 -17.13 2.78 2.13
CA HIS A 122 -15.69 3.14 2.15
C HIS A 122 -15.15 3.84 0.90
N TRP A 123 -15.61 3.53 -0.32
CA TRP A 123 -15.22 4.28 -1.52
C TRP A 123 -15.69 5.74 -1.48
N ASN A 124 -16.90 5.97 -0.95
CA ASN A 124 -17.52 7.28 -0.75
C ASN A 124 -17.16 7.87 0.63
N HIS A 125 -15.93 7.66 1.09
CA HIS A 125 -15.46 8.14 2.40
C HIS A 125 -15.62 9.66 2.50
N SER A 126 -15.85 10.16 3.72
CA SER A 126 -15.88 11.60 3.98
C SER A 126 -14.46 12.16 4.08
N THR A 127 -14.20 13.36 3.59
CA THR A 127 -12.95 14.05 3.93
C THR A 127 -12.92 14.32 5.44
N LEU A 128 -11.87 13.84 6.10
CA LEU A 128 -11.71 14.02 7.54
C LEU A 128 -11.43 15.49 7.85
N LYS A 129 -12.09 16.00 8.88
CA LYS A 129 -11.92 17.39 9.29
C LYS A 129 -10.59 17.57 10.00
N HIS A 130 -9.91 18.67 9.68
CA HIS A 130 -8.80 19.11 10.50
C HIS A 130 -9.32 19.55 11.89
N TRP A 131 -8.60 19.20 12.95
CA TRP A 131 -9.02 19.49 14.33
C TRP A 131 -9.12 20.99 14.64
N ASP A 132 -8.27 21.82 14.02
CA ASP A 132 -8.36 23.28 14.03
C ASP A 132 -9.38 23.77 12.99
N PRO A 133 -10.50 24.40 13.39
CA PRO A 133 -11.52 24.89 12.47
C PRO A 133 -11.01 25.91 11.46
N ARG A 134 -9.97 26.68 11.80
CA ARG A 134 -9.38 27.73 10.94
C ARG A 134 -8.61 27.14 9.77
N ILE A 135 -8.06 25.94 9.96
CA ILE A 135 -7.40 25.18 8.91
C ILE A 135 -8.46 24.42 8.12
N ASN A 136 -9.43 23.81 8.80
CA ASN A 136 -10.46 23.00 8.17
C ASN A 136 -11.25 23.76 7.09
N SER A 137 -11.53 25.05 7.29
CA SER A 137 -12.24 25.88 6.31
C SER A 137 -11.55 25.99 4.94
N ASN A 138 -10.24 25.72 4.88
CA ASN A 138 -9.44 25.82 3.66
C ASN A 138 -9.29 24.48 2.93
N HIS A 139 -9.90 23.40 3.44
CA HIS A 139 -9.81 22.07 2.85
C HIS A 139 -11.15 21.60 2.27
N PRO A 140 -11.14 20.76 1.22
CA PRO A 140 -12.34 20.13 0.69
C PRO A 140 -13.17 19.48 1.81
N GLN A 141 -14.49 19.62 1.70
CA GLN A 141 -15.44 19.04 2.64
C GLN A 141 -16.43 18.19 1.86
N GLY A 142 -16.97 17.15 2.52
CA GLY A 142 -17.99 16.29 1.94
C GLY A 142 -17.52 14.86 1.77
N LYS A 143 -18.26 14.11 0.96
CA LYS A 143 -17.97 12.72 0.62
C LYS A 143 -17.53 12.62 -0.82
N HIS A 144 -16.61 11.69 -1.08
CA HIS A 144 -16.27 11.28 -2.44
C HIS A 144 -17.51 10.71 -3.16
N SER A 145 -17.57 10.87 -4.48
CA SER A 145 -18.67 10.42 -5.35
C SER A 145 -18.24 9.33 -6.35
N PRO A 146 -18.19 8.04 -5.93
CA PRO A 146 -17.81 6.94 -6.80
C PRO A 146 -18.76 6.76 -8.00
N PRO A 147 -18.30 6.20 -9.13
CA PRO A 147 -17.05 5.43 -9.25
C PRO A 147 -15.81 6.27 -9.49
N ASP A 148 -15.91 7.44 -10.13
CA ASP A 148 -14.73 8.17 -10.61
C ASP A 148 -14.04 9.00 -9.51
N ASP A 149 -14.78 9.46 -8.51
CA ASP A 149 -14.25 10.18 -7.35
C ASP A 149 -14.34 9.28 -6.11
N ILE A 150 -13.18 8.77 -5.65
CA ILE A 150 -13.09 7.83 -4.54
C ILE A 150 -12.18 8.36 -3.44
N GLY A 151 -12.39 7.87 -2.21
CA GLY A 151 -11.56 8.16 -1.04
C GLY A 151 -10.17 7.52 -1.07
N SER A 152 -9.45 7.66 -2.18
CA SER A 152 -8.10 7.13 -2.38
C SER A 152 -7.33 7.98 -3.40
N SER A 153 -6.05 8.20 -3.16
CA SER A 153 -5.14 8.83 -4.15
C SER A 153 -4.76 7.89 -5.30
N PHE A 154 -5.05 6.60 -5.17
CA PHE A 154 -4.82 5.56 -6.19
C PHE A 154 -6.15 4.93 -6.60
N TYR A 155 -6.23 4.45 -7.84
CA TYR A 155 -7.42 3.77 -8.34
C TYR A 155 -7.14 2.25 -8.47
N PRO A 156 -7.94 1.37 -7.85
CA PRO A 156 -7.75 -0.08 -7.98
C PRO A 156 -8.00 -0.55 -9.40
N GLU A 157 -7.21 -1.52 -9.88
CA GLU A 157 -7.47 -2.19 -11.17
C GLU A 157 -8.85 -2.86 -11.20
N LEU A 158 -9.32 -3.34 -10.04
CA LEU A 158 -10.65 -3.95 -9.86
C LEU A 158 -11.79 -2.91 -9.73
N GLY A 159 -11.48 -1.62 -9.88
CA GLY A 159 -12.44 -0.52 -9.71
C GLY A 159 -13.00 -0.40 -8.30
N THR A 160 -14.17 0.22 -8.18
CA THR A 160 -14.89 0.39 -6.91
C THR A 160 -15.66 -0.89 -6.55
N TYR A 161 -14.89 -1.92 -6.19
CA TYR A 161 -15.39 -3.26 -5.92
C TYR A 161 -16.19 -3.39 -4.62
N SER A 162 -16.90 -4.50 -4.48
CA SER A 162 -17.47 -4.93 -3.20
C SER A 162 -16.59 -6.01 -2.57
N SER A 163 -16.29 -5.87 -1.29
CA SER A 163 -15.68 -6.92 -0.48
C SER A 163 -16.60 -8.13 -0.27
N ARG A 164 -17.89 -8.01 -0.61
CA ARG A 164 -18.88 -9.10 -0.58
C ARG A 164 -18.96 -9.88 -1.88
N ASP A 165 -18.27 -9.44 -2.94
CA ASP A 165 -18.21 -10.17 -4.20
C ASP A 165 -17.27 -11.40 -4.07
N PRO A 166 -17.79 -12.64 -4.08
CA PRO A 166 -16.98 -13.83 -3.88
C PRO A 166 -15.94 -14.05 -5.01
N SER A 167 -16.17 -13.51 -6.20
CA SER A 167 -15.22 -13.59 -7.32
C SER A 167 -14.01 -12.68 -7.10
N LEU A 168 -14.21 -11.53 -6.45
CA LEU A 168 -13.14 -10.60 -6.13
C LEU A 168 -12.35 -11.02 -4.90
N ILE A 169 -12.99 -11.59 -3.88
CA ILE A 169 -12.27 -12.25 -2.78
C ILE A 169 -11.30 -13.30 -3.36
N GLU A 170 -11.74 -14.11 -4.32
CA GLU A 170 -10.89 -15.08 -4.99
C GLU A 170 -9.74 -14.45 -5.78
N THR A 171 -9.98 -13.29 -6.42
CA THR A 171 -8.94 -12.53 -7.10
C THR A 171 -7.89 -12.01 -6.11
N HIS A 172 -8.29 -11.51 -4.93
CA HIS A 172 -7.37 -11.12 -3.87
C HIS A 172 -6.53 -12.29 -3.37
N MET A 173 -7.13 -13.48 -3.17
CA MET A 173 -6.36 -14.67 -2.75
C MET A 173 -5.29 -15.04 -3.79
N LYS A 174 -5.59 -14.92 -5.10
CA LYS A 174 -4.59 -15.12 -6.16
C LYS A 174 -3.45 -14.10 -6.08
N GLN A 175 -3.76 -12.82 -5.84
CA GLN A 175 -2.76 -11.77 -5.69
C GLN A 175 -1.85 -12.04 -4.48
N ILE A 176 -2.43 -12.36 -3.32
CA ILE A 176 -1.70 -12.70 -2.09
C ILE A 176 -0.82 -13.94 -2.30
N TYR A 177 -1.35 -14.97 -2.97
CA TYR A 177 -0.61 -16.17 -3.34
C TYR A 177 0.57 -15.86 -4.26
N SER A 178 0.36 -15.03 -5.30
CA SER A 178 1.43 -14.63 -6.23
C SER A 178 2.53 -13.79 -5.58
N ALA A 179 2.21 -13.13 -4.46
CA ALA A 179 3.18 -12.39 -3.64
C ALA A 179 3.90 -13.28 -2.60
N SER A 180 3.66 -14.60 -2.61
CA SER A 180 4.22 -15.58 -1.65
C SER A 180 3.91 -15.27 -0.18
N ILE A 181 2.80 -14.59 0.08
CA ILE A 181 2.33 -14.25 1.44
C ILE A 181 1.45 -15.38 1.96
N GLY A 182 1.78 -15.96 3.12
CA GLY A 182 1.03 -17.11 3.65
C GLY A 182 -0.16 -16.75 4.54
N VAL A 183 -0.22 -15.53 5.09
CA VAL A 183 -1.24 -15.16 6.08
C VAL A 183 -1.84 -13.78 5.78
N LEU A 184 -3.16 -13.70 5.71
CA LEU A 184 -3.88 -12.42 5.76
C LEU A 184 -4.33 -12.12 7.19
N ALA A 185 -3.97 -10.94 7.69
CA ALA A 185 -4.43 -10.37 8.95
C ALA A 185 -5.68 -9.53 8.66
N LEU A 186 -6.84 -10.16 8.83
CA LEU A 186 -8.15 -9.57 8.53
C LEU A 186 -8.52 -8.53 9.59
N SER A 187 -8.68 -7.27 9.17
CA SER A 187 -9.29 -6.22 9.98
C SER A 187 -10.67 -6.67 10.45
N TRP A 188 -10.89 -6.68 11.77
CA TRP A 188 -12.07 -7.29 12.37
C TRP A 188 -12.66 -6.40 13.47
N TYR A 189 -13.98 -6.22 13.35
CA TYR A 189 -14.87 -5.69 14.38
C TYR A 189 -15.79 -6.81 14.88
N PRO A 190 -16.25 -6.74 16.15
CA PRO A 190 -17.28 -7.65 16.65
C PRO A 190 -18.54 -7.66 15.77
N PRO A 191 -19.35 -8.74 15.81
CA PRO A 191 -20.63 -8.77 15.12
C PRO A 191 -21.49 -7.55 15.45
N GLU A 192 -22.20 -7.03 14.46
CA GLU A 192 -22.99 -5.79 14.57
C GLU A 192 -22.19 -4.51 14.90
N SER A 193 -20.86 -4.58 14.96
CA SER A 193 -19.95 -3.44 15.13
C SER A 193 -19.18 -3.18 13.85
N HIS A 194 -18.78 -1.93 13.65
CA HIS A 194 -18.05 -1.46 12.47
C HIS A 194 -17.34 -0.14 12.78
N ASP A 195 -16.46 0.28 11.87
CA ASP A 195 -15.86 1.61 11.91
C ASP A 195 -16.89 2.71 11.59
N GLU A 196 -16.57 3.97 11.87
CA GLU A 196 -17.50 5.10 11.70
C GLU A 196 -18.02 5.29 10.27
N ASN A 197 -17.34 4.74 9.26
CA ASN A 197 -17.66 4.91 7.83
C ASN A 197 -18.09 3.61 7.14
N GLY A 198 -18.12 2.49 7.86
CA GLY A 198 -18.40 1.16 7.33
C GLY A 198 -19.76 0.57 7.70
N VAL A 199 -19.85 -0.74 7.57
CA VAL A 199 -20.96 -1.61 8.00
C VAL A 199 -20.36 -2.87 8.65
N PRO A 200 -21.12 -3.66 9.42
CA PRO A 200 -20.60 -4.91 9.99
C PRO A 200 -20.05 -5.85 8.91
N THR A 201 -18.91 -6.49 9.21
CA THR A 201 -18.16 -7.33 8.26
C THR A 201 -17.91 -8.76 8.76
N ASP A 202 -18.25 -9.10 10.01
CA ASP A 202 -18.02 -10.43 10.59
C ASP A 202 -18.72 -11.55 9.78
N ASP A 203 -19.83 -11.24 9.13
CA ASP A 203 -20.58 -12.18 8.30
C ASP A 203 -19.83 -12.59 7.01
N LEU A 204 -18.80 -11.83 6.60
CA LEU A 204 -17.92 -12.17 5.46
C LEU A 204 -16.79 -13.13 5.83
N VAL A 205 -16.49 -13.28 7.12
CA VAL A 205 -15.36 -14.10 7.60
C VAL A 205 -15.43 -15.56 7.09
N PRO A 206 -16.58 -16.25 7.11
CA PRO A 206 -16.66 -17.62 6.55
C PRO A 206 -16.27 -17.69 5.07
N THR A 207 -16.76 -16.77 4.23
CA THR A 207 -16.43 -16.76 2.80
C THR A 207 -14.96 -16.46 2.55
N ILE A 208 -14.36 -15.54 3.32
CA ILE A 208 -12.94 -15.23 3.23
C ILE A 208 -12.10 -16.45 3.62
N LEU A 209 -12.48 -17.16 4.68
CA LEU A 209 -11.83 -18.39 5.12
C LEU A 209 -11.89 -19.48 4.05
N ASP A 210 -13.07 -19.72 3.45
CA ASP A 210 -13.25 -20.71 2.37
C ASP A 210 -12.35 -20.39 1.16
N LYS A 211 -12.33 -19.13 0.75
CA LYS A 211 -11.50 -18.67 -0.38
C LYS A 211 -10.02 -18.76 -0.04
N ALA A 212 -9.60 -18.38 1.17
CA ALA A 212 -8.21 -18.52 1.60
C ALA A 212 -7.77 -20.00 1.59
N HIS A 213 -8.62 -20.91 2.08
CA HIS A 213 -8.32 -22.35 2.09
C HIS A 213 -8.07 -22.91 0.69
N LYS A 214 -8.86 -22.49 -0.31
CA LYS A 214 -8.68 -22.89 -1.71
C LYS A 214 -7.28 -22.61 -2.26
N TYR A 215 -6.60 -21.59 -1.73
CA TYR A 215 -5.23 -21.18 -2.14
C TYR A 215 -4.17 -21.52 -1.09
N ASN A 216 -4.51 -22.38 -0.10
CA ASN A 216 -3.65 -22.76 1.02
C ASN A 216 -3.17 -21.57 1.90
N LEU A 217 -3.88 -20.44 1.83
CA LEU A 217 -3.62 -19.27 2.67
C LEU A 217 -4.22 -19.47 4.07
N LYS A 218 -3.68 -18.74 5.05
CA LYS A 218 -4.21 -18.68 6.40
C LYS A 218 -4.78 -17.30 6.71
N VAL A 219 -5.73 -17.26 7.65
CA VAL A 219 -6.39 -16.05 8.12
C VAL A 219 -6.17 -15.90 9.62
N THR A 220 -5.64 -14.75 10.01
CA THR A 220 -5.60 -14.29 11.41
C THR A 220 -6.43 -13.02 11.56
N PHE A 221 -6.67 -12.57 12.79
CA PHE A 221 -7.58 -11.46 13.08
C PHE A 221 -6.82 -10.25 13.64
N HIS A 222 -6.89 -9.14 12.92
CA HIS A 222 -6.45 -7.82 13.38
C HIS A 222 -7.64 -7.15 14.10
N ILE A 223 -7.65 -7.22 15.43
CA ILE A 223 -8.77 -6.71 16.24
C ILE A 223 -8.70 -5.19 16.34
N GLU A 224 -9.63 -4.52 15.66
CA GLU A 224 -9.70 -3.07 15.58
C GLU A 224 -10.12 -2.43 16.92
N PRO A 225 -9.89 -1.11 17.11
CA PRO A 225 -10.47 -0.39 18.22
C PRO A 225 -11.98 -0.21 18.00
N TYR A 226 -12.78 -0.98 18.74
CA TYR A 226 -14.23 -0.81 18.80
C TYR A 226 -14.65 -0.10 20.10
N SER A 227 -15.84 0.48 20.10
CA SER A 227 -16.34 1.27 21.23
C SER A 227 -16.33 0.46 22.53
N ASN A 228 -15.84 1.08 23.60
CA ASN A 228 -15.73 0.48 24.94
C ASN A 228 -14.91 -0.82 25.00
N ARG A 229 -13.95 -1.04 24.08
CA ARG A 229 -13.06 -2.19 24.13
C ARG A 229 -12.32 -2.27 25.48
N ASP A 230 -12.49 -3.37 26.18
CA ASP A 230 -11.92 -3.67 27.50
C ASP A 230 -11.50 -5.15 27.56
N GLU A 231 -10.88 -5.59 28.65
CA GLU A 231 -10.42 -6.96 28.82
C GLU A 231 -11.56 -8.00 28.82
N GLN A 232 -12.75 -7.65 29.32
CA GLN A 232 -13.89 -8.57 29.44
C GLN A 232 -14.52 -8.85 28.08
N ASN A 233 -14.76 -7.79 27.29
CA ASN A 233 -15.27 -7.94 25.94
C ASN A 233 -14.20 -8.49 24.98
N MET A 234 -12.92 -8.16 25.17
CA MET A 234 -11.83 -8.82 24.42
C MET A 234 -11.80 -10.32 24.68
N HIS A 235 -11.91 -10.77 25.94
CA HIS A 235 -11.98 -12.20 26.25
C HIS A 235 -13.17 -12.88 25.56
N ARG A 236 -14.36 -12.26 25.61
CA ARG A 236 -15.56 -12.78 24.91
C ARG A 236 -15.36 -12.83 23.39
N ASN A 237 -14.75 -11.82 22.79
CA ASN A 237 -14.52 -11.74 21.35
C ASN A 237 -13.45 -12.72 20.86
N VAL A 238 -12.36 -12.90 21.61
CA VAL A 238 -11.36 -13.94 21.34
C VAL A 238 -12.00 -15.32 21.41
N LYS A 239 -12.80 -15.57 22.46
CA LYS A 239 -13.58 -16.82 22.57
C LYS A 239 -14.52 -17.01 21.38
N TYR A 240 -15.26 -15.97 21.00
CA TYR A 240 -16.16 -16.01 19.84
C TYR A 240 -15.43 -16.38 18.55
N ILE A 241 -14.31 -15.72 18.25
CA ILE A 241 -13.49 -15.99 17.06
C ILE A 241 -13.02 -17.45 17.03
N ILE A 242 -12.50 -17.95 18.16
CA ILE A 242 -12.00 -19.33 18.26
C ILE A 242 -13.14 -20.34 18.16
N ASP A 243 -14.24 -20.12 18.86
CA ASP A 243 -15.40 -21.03 18.86
C ASP A 243 -16.04 -21.10 17.47
N LYS A 244 -16.21 -19.95 16.80
CA LYS A 244 -16.90 -19.85 15.51
C LYS A 244 -16.03 -20.25 14.32
N TYR A 245 -14.75 -19.86 14.33
CA TYR A 245 -13.86 -20.00 13.16
C TYR A 245 -12.66 -20.92 13.39
N GLY A 246 -12.34 -21.26 14.64
CA GLY A 246 -11.11 -21.98 14.99
C GLY A 246 -11.00 -23.37 14.39
N SER A 247 -12.11 -24.04 14.08
CA SER A 247 -12.10 -25.36 13.42
C SER A 247 -11.84 -25.28 11.91
N HIS A 248 -11.89 -24.09 11.31
CA HIS A 248 -11.71 -23.92 9.88
C HIS A 248 -10.24 -24.18 9.46
N PRO A 249 -9.97 -24.94 8.37
CA PRO A 249 -8.60 -25.28 7.96
C PRO A 249 -7.69 -24.07 7.62
N ALA A 250 -8.28 -22.95 7.20
CA ALA A 250 -7.57 -21.70 6.97
C ALA A 250 -7.36 -20.85 8.23
N PHE A 251 -7.94 -21.20 9.38
CA PHE A 251 -7.71 -20.46 10.62
C PHE A 251 -6.23 -20.55 11.03
N TYR A 252 -5.56 -19.41 11.13
CA TYR A 252 -4.12 -19.37 11.42
C TYR A 252 -3.84 -19.77 12.88
N ARG A 253 -2.85 -20.64 13.05
CA ARG A 253 -2.22 -20.94 14.33
C ARG A 253 -0.72 -20.87 14.12
N THR A 254 -0.02 -20.18 15.01
CA THR A 254 1.43 -20.27 15.04
C THR A 254 1.84 -21.66 15.52
N GLN A 255 2.83 -22.27 14.87
CA GLN A 255 3.45 -23.50 15.37
C GLN A 255 4.23 -23.14 16.63
N ILE A 256 3.73 -23.58 17.79
CA ILE A 256 4.51 -23.55 19.02
C ILE A 256 5.44 -24.75 18.95
N TRP A 257 6.73 -24.51 18.69
CA TRP A 257 7.75 -25.49 18.98
C TRP A 257 7.84 -25.62 20.50
N ILE A 258 7.18 -26.63 21.06
CA ILE A 258 7.53 -27.09 22.39
C ILE A 258 8.83 -27.85 22.21
N ALA A 259 9.95 -27.23 22.57
CA ALA A 259 11.19 -27.95 22.77
C ALA A 259 10.93 -28.95 23.91
N VAL A 260 10.78 -30.23 23.57
CA VAL A 260 10.75 -31.35 24.52
C VAL A 260 12.17 -31.75 24.84
#